data_AF-A0A942FCD4-F1
#
_entry.id   AF-A0A942FCD4-F1
#
_cell.length_a   1.000
_cell.length_b   1.000
_cell.length_c   1.000
_cell.angle_alpha   90.00
_cell.angle_beta   90.00
_cell.angle_gamma   90.00
#
_symmetry.space_group_name_H-M   'P 1'
#
loop_
_entity.id
_entity.type
_entity.pdbx_description
1 polymer ?
#
loop_
_entity_poly.entity_id
_entity_poly.type
_entity_poly.pdbx_seq_one_letter_code
_entity_poly.pdbx_strand_id
1 'polypeptide(L)'
;MNNPDIPRKAPYAVDVEAGKNYWWCACGKSKSQPLCDGSHKGTAFTPVEYKAEKSEKVWFCGCKHSANKPLCDGSHKKLPDLR
;
A
#
# COMPACT_ATOMS: atom_id res chain seq x y z
N MET A 1 15.61 -10.23 1.90
CA MET A 1 15.34 -8.77 1.94
C MET A 1 13.99 -8.59 2.62
N ASN A 2 14.00 -8.29 3.92
CA ASN A 2 12.78 -8.33 4.75
C ASN A 2 12.14 -6.95 4.95
N ASN A 3 12.69 -5.92 4.31
CA ASN A 3 12.13 -4.58 4.35
C ASN A 3 11.45 -4.27 3.01
N PRO A 4 10.21 -3.74 2.99
CA PRO A 4 9.56 -3.35 1.75
C PRO A 4 10.24 -2.13 1.16
N ASP A 5 10.16 -1.98 -0.17
CA ASP A 5 10.59 -0.76 -0.83
C ASP A 5 9.63 0.38 -0.47
N ILE A 6 10.12 1.63 -0.50
CA ILE A 6 9.32 2.83 -0.22
C ILE A 6 9.10 3.58 -1.55
N PRO A 7 8.02 3.28 -2.31
CA PRO A 7 7.71 4.00 -3.55
C PRO A 7 7.54 5.51 -3.35
N ARG A 8 6.94 5.89 -2.22
CA ARG A 8 6.73 7.29 -1.84
C ARG A 8 6.46 7.43 -0.35
N LYS A 9 6.79 8.59 0.22
CA LYS A 9 6.45 8.98 1.60
C LYS A 9 5.13 9.76 1.69
N ALA A 10 4.10 9.29 1.02
CA ALA A 10 2.76 9.88 1.06
C ALA A 10 1.71 8.82 0.73
N PRO A 11 0.44 9.00 1.11
CA PRO A 11 -0.62 8.08 0.73
C PRO A 11 -0.95 8.18 -0.78
N TYR A 12 -1.59 7.13 -1.29
CA TYR A 12 -2.28 7.14 -2.58
C TYR A 12 -3.78 7.25 -2.33
N ALA A 13 -4.42 8.28 -2.88
CA ALA A 13 -5.87 8.38 -2.91
C ALA A 13 -6.41 7.47 -4.04
N VAL A 14 -7.35 6.59 -3.70
CA VAL A 14 -8.03 5.71 -4.65
C VAL A 14 -9.52 5.81 -4.39
N ASP A 15 -10.30 6.08 -5.43
CA ASP A 15 -11.75 5.95 -5.38
C ASP A 15 -12.10 4.47 -5.46
N VAL A 16 -12.62 3.92 -4.37
CA VAL A 16 -13.05 2.52 -4.28
C VAL A 16 -14.55 2.40 -4.51
N GLU A 17 -14.99 1.21 -4.90
CA GLU A 17 -16.40 0.89 -5.11
C GLU A 17 -16.87 -0.14 -4.08
N ALA A 18 -18.04 0.07 -3.49
CA ALA A 18 -18.65 -0.83 -2.53
C ALA A 18 -18.73 -2.27 -3.08
N GLY A 19 -18.37 -3.25 -2.25
CA GLY A 19 -18.39 -4.66 -2.57
C GLY A 19 -17.19 -5.17 -3.38
N LYS A 20 -16.30 -4.29 -3.88
CA LYS A 20 -15.07 -4.71 -4.58
C LYS A 20 -13.93 -4.97 -3.60
N ASN A 21 -13.08 -5.93 -3.97
CA ASN A 21 -11.84 -6.22 -3.27
C ASN A 21 -10.67 -5.58 -4.01
N TYR A 22 -9.76 -4.98 -3.23
CA TYR A 22 -8.54 -4.35 -3.69
C TYR A 22 -7.36 -5.03 -3.03
N TRP A 23 -6.32 -5.34 -3.80
CA TRP A 23 -5.13 -6.01 -3.29
C TRP A 23 -4.01 -5.01 -3.17
N TRP A 24 -3.73 -4.52 -1.96
CA TRP A 24 -2.69 -3.53 -1.72
C TRP A 24 -1.29 -4.13 -1.84
N CYS A 25 -0.40 -3.42 -2.53
CA CYS A 25 1.00 -3.80 -2.65
C CYS A 25 1.75 -3.59 -1.33
N ALA A 26 2.10 -4.69 -0.65
CA ALA A 26 2.87 -4.68 0.59
C ALA A 26 4.39 -4.59 0.38
N CYS A 27 4.92 -5.06 -0.75
CA CYS A 27 6.35 -5.14 -1.00
C CYS A 27 6.99 -3.83 -1.50
N GLY A 28 6.18 -2.88 -1.98
CA GLY A 28 6.67 -1.64 -2.61
C GLY A 28 7.16 -1.78 -4.06
N LYS A 29 7.23 -2.99 -4.62
CA LYS A 29 7.80 -3.22 -5.97
C LYS A 29 6.83 -3.04 -7.14
N SER A 30 5.53 -2.89 -6.86
CA SER A 30 4.53 -2.78 -7.92
C SER A 30 4.69 -1.48 -8.72
N LYS A 31 4.51 -1.58 -10.03
CA LYS A 31 4.40 -0.48 -10.99
C LYS A 31 2.98 0.10 -11.06
N SER A 32 1.97 -0.59 -10.53
CA SER A 32 0.58 -0.16 -10.43
C SER A 32 0.19 0.31 -9.01
N GLN A 33 1.10 1.02 -8.32
CA GLN A 33 0.83 1.50 -6.96
C GLN A 33 -0.50 2.27 -6.89
N PRO A 34 -1.28 2.10 -5.80
CA PRO A 34 -0.96 1.35 -4.59
C PRO A 34 -1.29 -0.15 -4.63
N LEU A 35 -1.80 -0.66 -5.75
CA LEU A 35 -2.32 -2.02 -5.88
C LEU A 35 -1.22 -2.99 -6.35
N CYS A 36 -1.40 -4.27 -6.07
CA CYS A 36 -0.49 -5.33 -6.46
C CYS A 36 -0.65 -5.70 -7.95
N ASP A 37 0.49 -5.84 -8.65
CA ASP A 37 0.59 -6.37 -10.02
C ASP A 37 1.31 -7.72 -10.12
N GLY A 38 1.63 -8.34 -8.98
CA GLY A 38 2.39 -9.59 -8.93
C GLY A 38 3.91 -9.42 -8.78
N SER A 39 4.44 -8.18 -8.77
CA SER A 39 5.88 -7.92 -8.55
C SER A 39 6.42 -8.34 -7.18
N HIS A 40 5.58 -8.87 -6.29
CA HIS A 40 5.99 -9.45 -5.01
C HIS A 40 6.57 -10.87 -5.13
N LYS A 41 6.38 -11.56 -6.26
CA LYS A 41 6.91 -12.91 -6.49
C LYS A 41 8.42 -12.96 -6.24
N GLY A 42 8.87 -13.95 -5.48
CA GLY A 42 10.28 -14.08 -5.06
C GLY A 42 10.67 -13.27 -3.82
N THR A 43 9.71 -12.56 -3.20
CA THR A 43 9.90 -11.91 -1.89
C THR A 43 9.09 -12.61 -0.80
N ALA A 44 9.32 -12.25 0.47
CA ALA A 44 8.52 -12.75 1.59
C ALA A 44 7.16 -12.04 1.75
N PHE A 45 6.86 -11.05 0.91
CA PHE A 45 5.65 -10.24 1.02
C PHE A 45 4.49 -10.82 0.22
N THR A 46 3.30 -10.80 0.80
CA THR A 46 2.03 -11.06 0.11
C THR A 46 1.17 -9.79 0.08
N PRO A 47 0.33 -9.58 -0.94
CA PRO A 47 -0.62 -8.47 -0.97
C PRO A 47 -1.59 -8.53 0.22
N VAL A 48 -2.05 -7.37 0.68
CA VAL A 48 -3.07 -7.28 1.75
C VAL A 48 -4.40 -6.95 1.10
N GLU A 49 -5.43 -7.74 1.41
CA GLU A 49 -6.79 -7.49 0.93
C GLU A 49 -7.41 -6.27 1.63
N TYR A 50 -8.09 -5.44 0.85
CA TYR A 50 -9.00 -4.40 1.31
C TYR A 50 -10.36 -4.64 0.67
N LYS A 51 -11.36 -4.97 1.49
CA LYS A 51 -12.75 -5.06 1.05
C LYS A 51 -13.43 -3.71 1.24
N ALA A 52 -13.85 -3.08 0.16
CA ALA A 52 -14.54 -1.80 0.24
C ALA A 52 -16.00 -2.01 0.67
N GLU A 53 -16.37 -1.50 1.85
CA GLU A 53 -17.76 -1.55 2.32
C GLU A 53 -18.64 -0.48 1.66
N LYS A 54 -18.02 0.64 1.28
CA LYS A 54 -18.68 1.79 0.66
C LYS A 54 -17.87 2.29 -0.53
N SER A 55 -18.55 2.95 -1.46
CA SER A 55 -17.89 3.67 -2.54
C SER A 55 -17.41 5.03 -2.01
N GLU A 56 -16.10 5.18 -1.85
CA GLU A 56 -15.51 6.37 -1.25
C GLU A 56 -14.04 6.56 -1.66
N LYS A 57 -13.46 7.70 -1.31
CA LYS A 57 -12.03 7.94 -1.50
C LYS A 57 -11.25 7.41 -0.31
N VAL A 58 -10.41 6.40 -0.56
CA VAL A 58 -9.58 5.74 0.46
C VAL A 58 -8.11 6.11 0.27
N TRP A 59 -7.40 6.26 1.38
CA TRP A 59 -5.99 6.64 1.40
C TRP A 59 -5.09 5.45 1.73
N PHE A 60 -4.64 4.74 0.69
CA PHE A 60 -3.74 3.60 0.84
C PHE A 60 -2.32 4.03 1.21
N CYS A 61 -1.66 3.21 2.02
CA CYS A 61 -0.28 3.46 2.43
C CYS A 61 0.69 3.39 1.23
N GLY A 62 1.40 4.49 0.97
CA GLY A 62 2.44 4.52 -0.05
C GLY A 62 3.82 4.07 0.45
N CYS A 63 4.13 4.27 1.73
CA CYS A 63 5.47 4.00 2.27
C CYS A 63 5.68 2.55 2.74
N LYS A 64 4.62 1.75 2.84
CA LYS A 64 4.63 0.34 3.27
C LYS A 64 4.96 0.08 4.75
N HIS A 65 5.15 1.15 5.52
CA HIS A 65 5.43 1.11 6.96
C HIS A 65 4.24 1.46 7.86
N SER A 66 3.02 1.55 7.32
CA SER A 66 1.82 1.77 8.16
C SER A 66 1.63 0.64 9.17
N ALA A 67 1.25 0.97 10.40
CA ALA A 67 0.73 0.01 11.37
C ALA A 67 -0.73 -0.36 11.05
N ASN A 68 -1.48 0.54 10.42
CA ASN A 68 -2.87 0.34 9.98
C ASN A 68 -2.96 -0.12 8.52
N LYS A 69 -2.14 -1.10 8.12
CA LYS A 69 -2.18 -1.64 6.74
C LYS A 69 -3.60 -2.14 6.41
N PRO A 70 -4.10 -1.92 5.17
CA PRO A 70 -3.40 -1.34 4.02
C PRO A 70 -3.47 0.20 3.93
N LEU A 71 -4.11 0.85 4.91
CA LEU A 71 -4.40 2.28 4.91
C LEU A 71 -3.25 3.11 5.47
N CYS A 72 -3.26 4.40 5.16
CA CYS A 72 -2.32 5.36 5.71
C CYS A 72 -2.66 5.71 7.16
N ASP A 73 -1.64 5.70 8.02
CA ASP A 73 -1.70 6.11 9.44
C ASP A 73 -0.75 7.28 9.76
N GLY A 74 -0.11 7.86 8.75
CA GLY A 74 0.89 8.91 8.93
C GLY A 74 2.31 8.43 9.22
N SER A 75 2.57 7.12 9.31
CA SER A 75 3.91 6.56 9.58
C SER A 75 4.98 7.04 8.60
N HIS A 76 4.60 7.39 7.36
CA HIS A 76 5.50 7.98 6.37
C HIS A 76 6.21 9.27 6.83
N LYS A 77 5.63 10.02 7.78
CA LYS A 77 6.22 11.25 8.33
C LYS A 77 7.42 11.00 9.25
N LYS A 78 7.56 9.76 9.76
CA LYS A 78 8.61 9.37 10.70
C LYS A 78 9.79 8.67 10.01
N LEU A 79 9.70 8.45 8.69
CA LEU A 79 10.73 7.74 7.94
C LEU A 79 11.89 8.69 7.60
N PRO A 80 13.15 8.26 7.76
CA PRO A 80 14.31 9.07 7.41
C PRO A 80 14.32 9.39 5.93
N ASP A 81 14.74 10.60 5.54
CA ASP A 81 14.94 10.97 4.14
C ASP A 81 16.00 10.08 3.53
N LEU A 82 15.54 9.15 2.67
CA LEU A 82 16.40 8.41 1.77
C LEU A 82 16.80 9.41 0.68
N ARG A 83 17.89 10.14 0.93
CA ARG A 83 18.62 10.84 -0.12
C ARG A 83 19.27 9.80 -1.04
#